data_AF-A0A7S3U7S6-F1
#
_entry.id   AF-A0A7S3U7S6-F1
#
_cell.length_a   1.000
_cell.length_b   1.000
_cell.length_c   1.000
_cell.angle_alpha   90.00
_cell.angle_beta   90.00
_cell.angle_gamma   90.00
#
_symmetry.space_group_name_H-M   'P 1'
#
loop_
_entity.id
_entity.type
_entity.pdbx_description
1 polymer ?
#
loop_
_entity_poly.entity_id
_entity_poly.type
_entity_poly.pdbx_seq_one_letter_code
_entity_poly.pdbx_strand_id
1 'polypeptide(L)'
;GDAAGRKLKPVVLSHHMLYGLAAGQAKMSKSNPDSAIFMEDTVEDVERKIRQAYCPIKPDAAVAAKADEEELSLVKDELKNPCLDYVKYILFSREGFKFEVDGKSYSTAEEVQEAFLSGKMDEKVLKDVIIKEVNQLLEPVREHFRNDPTARDLLAKITQWKKENLTAPPGVARHVATQVVGSKNPVFVVFAPRPTEQVQLGAVLGVLRRLRQAPKGSLAVLVLEDWSAMTLGSVGGNPACIKGFYELLLFGLRSLAPELMKEVTALWQ
;
A
#
# COMPACT_ATOMS: atom_id res chain seq x y z
N GLY A 1 -8.18 20.88 19.12
CA GLY A 1 -8.73 19.80 18.29
C GLY A 1 -7.98 19.79 16.98
N ASP A 2 -7.90 18.65 16.29
CA ASP A 2 -7.48 18.67 14.89
C ASP A 2 -8.45 19.49 14.04
N ALA A 3 -8.07 19.83 12.81
CA ALA A 3 -8.94 20.56 11.88
C ALA A 3 -10.27 19.83 11.60
N ALA A 4 -10.32 18.52 11.84
CA ALA A 4 -11.51 17.68 11.70
C ALA A 4 -12.40 17.62 12.95
N GLY A 5 -12.02 18.26 14.06
CA GLY A 5 -12.78 18.27 15.31
C GLY A 5 -12.97 16.90 15.97
N ARG A 6 -12.16 15.89 15.62
CA ARG A 6 -12.29 14.53 16.14
C ARG A 6 -11.73 14.46 17.55
N LYS A 7 -12.62 14.22 18.52
CA LYS A 7 -12.26 14.07 19.95
C LYS A 7 -11.51 12.77 20.22
N LEU A 8 -11.94 11.66 19.60
CA LEU A 8 -11.32 10.35 19.74
C LEU A 8 -10.42 10.11 18.52
N LYS A 9 -9.11 10.11 18.76
CA LYS A 9 -8.12 9.78 17.72
C LYS A 9 -8.02 8.27 17.58
N PRO A 10 -7.73 7.75 16.37
CA PRO A 10 -7.44 6.33 16.20
C PRO A 10 -6.22 5.96 17.06
N VAL A 11 -6.35 4.87 17.82
CA VAL A 11 -5.22 4.29 18.55
C VAL A 11 -4.40 3.50 17.55
N VAL A 12 -3.12 3.83 17.44
CA VAL A 12 -2.16 3.10 16.59
C VAL A 12 -1.42 2.10 17.46
N LEU A 13 -1.68 0.81 17.25
CA LEU A 13 -0.95 -0.30 17.87
C LEU A 13 -0.08 -0.96 16.80
N SER A 14 1.13 -0.46 16.62
CA SER A 14 2.09 -1.00 15.67
C SER A 14 2.71 -2.29 16.22
N HIS A 15 2.82 -3.32 15.38
CA HIS A 15 3.54 -4.55 15.70
C HIS A 15 4.99 -4.50 15.21
N HIS A 16 5.83 -5.40 15.72
CA HIS A 16 7.20 -5.56 15.25
C HIS A 16 7.25 -5.96 13.78
N MET A 17 8.24 -5.47 13.06
CA MET A 17 8.48 -5.79 11.65
C MET A 17 9.56 -6.85 11.57
N LEU A 18 9.20 -8.06 11.15
CA LEU A 18 10.14 -9.18 11.05
C LEU A 18 11.27 -8.87 10.05
N TYR A 19 12.49 -9.25 10.43
CA TYR A 19 13.67 -9.10 9.59
C TYR A 19 13.60 -10.02 8.36
N GLY A 20 14.23 -9.59 7.26
CA GLY A 20 14.42 -10.43 6.09
C GLY A 20 15.44 -11.53 6.36
N LEU A 21 15.29 -12.70 5.75
CA LEU A 21 16.21 -13.83 5.97
C LEU A 21 17.62 -13.55 5.42
N ALA A 22 17.77 -12.69 4.41
CA ALA A 22 19.07 -12.36 3.83
C ALA A 22 19.79 -11.22 4.60
N ALA A 23 21.12 -11.24 4.59
CA ALA A 23 21.93 -10.22 5.25
C ALA A 23 21.65 -8.81 4.68
N GLY A 24 21.56 -7.81 5.56
CA GLY A 24 21.33 -6.41 5.17
C GLY A 24 19.90 -6.06 4.77
N GLN A 25 18.93 -6.97 4.95
CA GLN A 25 17.53 -6.69 4.70
C GLN A 25 16.78 -6.42 6.02
N ALA A 26 16.49 -5.15 6.29
CA ALA A 26 15.72 -4.73 7.46
C ALA A 26 14.26 -5.25 7.44
N LYS A 27 13.76 -5.66 6.27
CA LYS A 27 12.39 -6.14 6.06
C LYS A 27 12.34 -7.18 4.95
N MET A 28 11.44 -8.15 5.09
CA MET A 28 11.08 -9.08 4.02
C MET A 28 10.67 -8.33 2.74
N SER A 29 11.28 -8.65 1.60
CA SER A 29 11.06 -7.94 0.34
C SER A 29 10.45 -8.86 -0.72
N LYS A 30 9.47 -8.34 -1.47
CA LYS A 30 8.82 -9.10 -2.56
C LYS A 30 9.75 -9.41 -3.73
N SER A 31 10.88 -8.71 -3.83
CA SER A 31 11.85 -8.85 -4.92
C SER A 31 12.78 -10.06 -4.75
N ASN A 32 13.00 -10.54 -3.51
CA ASN A 32 13.78 -11.75 -3.28
C ASN A 32 12.90 -12.84 -2.65
N PRO A 33 12.49 -13.89 -3.39
CA PRO A 33 11.63 -14.94 -2.88
C PRO A 33 12.27 -15.73 -1.72
N ASP A 34 13.60 -15.69 -1.59
CA ASP A 34 14.33 -16.37 -0.51
C ASP A 34 14.53 -15.48 0.73
N SER A 35 14.10 -14.22 0.67
CA SER A 35 14.12 -13.32 1.83
C SER A 35 12.98 -13.53 2.82
N ALA A 36 11.96 -14.31 2.44
CA ALA A 36 10.75 -14.51 3.21
C ALA A 36 10.25 -15.96 3.05
N ILE A 37 9.64 -16.49 4.12
CA ILE A 37 8.90 -17.75 4.07
C ILE A 37 7.47 -17.43 3.66
N PHE A 38 6.98 -18.08 2.61
CA PHE A 38 5.59 -18.00 2.20
C PHE A 38 4.76 -19.06 2.91
N MET A 39 3.47 -18.78 3.11
CA MET A 39 2.57 -19.67 3.84
C MET A 39 2.34 -21.01 3.12
N GLU A 40 2.51 -21.02 1.80
CA GLU A 40 2.41 -22.19 0.93
C GLU A 40 3.74 -22.91 0.67
N ASP A 41 4.87 -22.42 1.22
CA ASP A 41 6.19 -23.01 0.95
C ASP A 41 6.21 -24.50 1.34
N THR A 42 6.90 -25.30 0.55
CA THR A 42 7.11 -26.72 0.83
C THR A 42 8.04 -26.92 2.03
N VAL A 43 8.12 -28.14 2.56
CA VAL A 43 9.02 -28.45 3.69
C VAL A 43 10.46 -28.16 3.28
N GLU A 44 10.81 -28.51 2.06
CA GLU A 44 12.12 -28.34 1.45
C GLU A 44 12.44 -26.87 1.21
N ASP A 45 11.46 -26.06 0.79
CA ASP A 45 11.64 -24.61 0.61
C ASP A 45 11.89 -23.89 1.93
N VAL A 46 11.13 -24.23 2.98
CA VAL A 46 11.35 -23.69 4.34
C VAL A 46 12.75 -24.06 4.82
N GLU A 47 13.15 -25.32 4.66
CA GLU A 47 14.47 -25.80 5.03
C GLU A 47 15.57 -25.03 4.27
N ARG A 48 15.44 -24.91 2.95
CA ARG A 48 16.39 -24.18 2.09
C ARG A 48 16.55 -22.73 2.55
N LYS A 49 15.44 -22.02 2.76
CA LYS A 49 15.42 -20.60 3.14
C LYS A 49 16.01 -20.36 4.53
N ILE A 50 15.62 -21.15 5.55
CA ILE A 50 16.15 -21.01 6.91
C ILE A 50 17.62 -21.42 6.98
N ARG A 51 18.03 -22.48 6.28
CA ARG A 51 19.46 -22.87 6.24
C ARG A 51 20.33 -21.74 5.68
N GLN A 52 19.86 -21.05 4.64
CA GLN A 52 20.56 -19.92 4.02
C GLN A 52 20.40 -18.59 4.77
N ALA A 53 19.53 -18.53 5.78
CA ALA A 53 19.25 -17.30 6.50
C ALA A 53 20.49 -16.78 7.25
N TYR A 54 20.62 -15.45 7.30
CA TYR A 54 21.65 -14.76 8.06
C TYR A 54 21.48 -15.04 9.56
N CYS A 55 22.56 -15.44 10.24
CA CYS A 55 22.49 -15.82 11.66
C CYS A 55 23.75 -15.38 12.43
N PRO A 56 23.99 -14.07 12.58
CA PRO A 56 25.18 -13.58 13.27
C PRO A 56 25.12 -13.83 14.78
N ILE A 57 26.28 -14.10 15.37
CA ILE A 57 26.49 -14.18 16.83
C ILE A 57 27.10 -12.85 17.36
N LYS A 58 27.70 -12.05 16.49
CA LYS A 58 28.26 -10.73 16.80
C LYS A 58 27.71 -9.68 15.83
N PRO A 59 27.53 -8.42 16.26
CA PRO A 59 27.11 -7.35 15.37
C PRO A 59 28.04 -7.23 14.16
N ASP A 60 27.47 -7.15 12.96
CA ASP A 60 28.21 -6.91 11.72
C ASP A 60 28.05 -5.44 11.33
N ALA A 61 29.16 -4.69 11.40
CA ALA A 61 29.21 -3.27 11.07
C ALA A 61 28.77 -2.98 9.62
N ALA A 62 28.93 -3.92 8.70
CA ALA A 62 28.52 -3.76 7.30
C ALA A 62 27.01 -3.87 7.10
N VAL A 63 26.31 -4.56 8.01
CA VAL A 63 24.84 -4.73 8.01
C VAL A 63 24.16 -3.57 8.74
N ALA A 64 24.77 -3.06 9.81
CA ALA A 64 24.28 -1.89 10.54
C ALA A 64 24.17 -0.64 9.66
N ALA A 65 25.18 -0.37 8.81
CA ALA A 65 25.26 0.84 7.99
C ALA A 65 24.25 0.93 6.82
N LYS A 66 23.58 -0.17 6.44
CA LYS A 66 22.59 -0.18 5.35
C LYS A 66 21.15 0.02 5.80
N ALA A 67 20.91 0.06 7.11
CA ALA A 67 19.56 0.08 7.67
C ALA A 67 19.04 1.47 8.03
N ASP A 68 19.88 2.51 7.92
CA ASP A 68 19.61 3.83 8.52
C ASP A 68 18.59 4.69 7.75
N GLU A 69 18.16 4.32 6.54
CA GLU A 69 17.23 5.17 5.76
C GLU A 69 15.73 4.90 6.05
N GLU A 70 15.34 3.77 6.65
CA GLU A 70 13.92 3.39 6.81
C GLU A 70 13.56 2.77 8.19
N GLU A 71 14.43 2.85 9.19
CA GLU A 71 14.24 2.12 10.46
C GLU A 71 13.27 2.84 11.42
N LEU A 72 11.98 2.54 11.29
CA LEU A 72 10.93 2.84 12.28
C LEU A 72 10.96 1.85 13.48
N SER A 73 12.13 1.34 13.86
CA SER A 73 12.28 0.46 15.02
C SER A 73 12.49 1.28 16.30
N LEU A 74 11.60 1.10 17.28
CA LEU A 74 11.70 1.74 18.61
C LEU A 74 12.82 1.14 19.47
N VAL A 75 13.31 -0.05 19.12
CA VAL A 75 14.35 -0.79 19.85
C VAL A 75 15.54 -1.00 18.92
N LYS A 76 16.72 -0.59 19.37
CA LYS A 76 17.98 -0.84 18.66
C LYS A 76 18.41 -2.28 18.89
N ASP A 77 18.34 -3.09 17.84
CA ASP A 77 18.97 -4.40 17.78
C ASP A 77 20.17 -4.30 16.82
N GLU A 78 21.38 -4.40 17.36
CA GLU A 78 22.62 -4.32 16.59
C GLU A 78 22.95 -5.65 15.88
N LEU A 79 22.35 -6.75 16.32
CA LEU A 79 22.62 -8.08 15.79
C LEU A 79 21.79 -8.35 14.52
N LYS A 80 20.54 -7.84 14.48
CA LYS A 80 19.58 -8.02 13.37
C LYS A 80 19.57 -9.45 12.83
N ASN A 81 19.45 -10.41 13.75
CA ASN A 81 19.48 -11.83 13.44
C ASN A 81 18.06 -12.34 13.15
N PRO A 82 17.68 -12.59 11.88
CA PRO A 82 16.34 -13.03 11.53
C PRO A 82 15.97 -14.39 12.15
N CYS A 83 16.93 -15.26 12.47
CA CYS A 83 16.63 -16.54 13.11
C CYS A 83 16.13 -16.34 14.55
N LEU A 84 16.78 -15.48 15.32
CA LEU A 84 16.35 -15.13 16.68
C LEU A 84 15.05 -14.31 16.68
N ASP A 85 14.87 -13.49 15.65
CA ASP A 85 13.63 -12.73 15.44
C ASP A 85 12.42 -13.66 15.23
N TYR A 86 12.58 -14.71 14.42
CA TYR A 86 11.56 -15.77 14.25
C TYR A 86 11.28 -16.51 15.56
N VAL A 87 12.33 -16.86 16.31
CA VAL A 87 12.16 -17.51 17.62
C VAL A 87 11.32 -16.62 18.55
N LYS A 88 11.65 -15.34 18.67
CA LYS A 88 10.98 -14.41 19.58
C LYS A 88 9.54 -14.08 19.18
N TYR A 89 9.32 -13.73 17.91
CA TYR A 89 8.03 -13.17 17.48
C TYR A 89 7.09 -14.19 16.82
N ILE A 90 7.60 -15.32 16.32
CA ILE A 90 6.76 -16.40 15.73
C ILE A 90 6.63 -17.58 16.67
N LEU A 91 7.73 -18.11 17.23
CA LEU A 91 7.65 -19.33 18.04
C LEU A 91 7.15 -19.03 19.45
N PHE A 92 7.76 -18.06 20.14
CA PHE A 92 7.38 -17.68 21.51
C PHE A 92 6.12 -16.79 21.59
N SER A 93 5.53 -16.37 20.47
CA SER A 93 4.19 -15.75 20.49
C SER A 93 3.06 -16.76 20.71
N ARG A 94 3.37 -18.07 20.61
CA ARG A 94 2.44 -19.15 20.95
C ARG A 94 2.41 -19.35 22.47
N GLU A 95 1.21 -19.39 23.03
CA GLU A 95 1.02 -19.65 24.46
C GLU A 95 1.58 -21.03 24.85
N GLY A 96 2.42 -21.07 25.89
CA GLY A 96 2.99 -22.30 26.43
C GLY A 96 4.09 -22.95 25.59
N PHE A 97 4.58 -22.28 24.54
CA PHE A 97 5.68 -22.79 23.72
C PHE A 97 6.98 -22.90 24.52
N LYS A 98 7.71 -23.99 24.28
CA LYS A 98 9.05 -24.23 24.84
C LYS A 98 9.97 -24.62 23.71
N PHE A 99 11.17 -24.02 23.72
CA PHE A 99 12.19 -24.33 22.72
C PHE A 99 13.04 -25.49 23.25
N GLU A 100 12.98 -26.65 22.61
CA GLU A 100 13.66 -27.88 23.08
C GLU A 100 14.85 -28.24 22.19
N VAL A 101 16.02 -28.41 22.83
CA VAL A 101 17.28 -28.80 22.18
C VAL A 101 17.95 -29.88 23.01
N ASP A 102 18.16 -31.08 22.45
CA ASP A 102 18.89 -32.19 23.08
C ASP A 102 18.52 -32.45 24.55
N GLY A 103 17.23 -32.36 24.89
CA GLY A 103 16.70 -32.57 26.24
C GLY A 103 16.74 -31.36 27.17
N LYS A 104 17.24 -30.21 26.73
CA LYS A 104 17.10 -28.92 27.42
C LYS A 104 15.91 -28.15 26.87
N SER A 105 15.05 -27.66 27.76
CA SER A 105 13.91 -26.82 27.40
C SER A 105 14.14 -25.38 27.83
N TYR A 106 14.00 -24.44 26.91
CA TYR A 106 14.01 -23.00 27.19
C TYR A 106 12.58 -22.47 27.17
N SER A 107 12.25 -21.64 28.15
CA SER A 107 10.89 -21.14 28.39
C SER A 107 10.66 -19.72 27.85
N THR A 108 11.74 -19.00 27.55
CA THR A 108 11.69 -17.63 27.05
C THR A 108 12.61 -17.44 25.84
N ALA A 109 12.32 -16.43 25.01
CA ALA A 109 13.16 -16.10 23.86
C ALA A 109 14.55 -15.60 24.29
N GLU A 110 14.62 -14.91 25.43
CA GLU A 110 15.84 -14.38 26.01
C GLU A 110 16.80 -15.50 26.44
N GLU A 111 16.29 -16.60 27.00
CA GLU A 111 17.10 -17.77 27.36
C GLU A 111 17.72 -18.43 26.13
N VAL A 112 16.96 -18.54 25.03
CA VAL A 112 17.45 -19.08 23.75
C VAL A 112 18.51 -18.17 23.15
N GLN A 113 18.27 -16.86 23.17
CA GLN A 113 19.22 -15.85 22.70
C GLN A 113 20.52 -15.92 23.50
N GLU A 114 20.47 -15.99 24.83
CA GLU A 114 21.67 -16.10 25.67
C GLU A 114 22.43 -17.41 25.43
N ALA A 115 21.73 -18.54 25.30
CA ALA A 115 22.34 -19.83 25.00
C ALA A 115 23.05 -19.82 23.63
N PHE A 116 22.47 -19.16 22.64
CA PHE A 116 23.08 -18.98 21.32
C PHE A 116 24.31 -18.05 21.37
N LEU A 117 24.17 -16.88 21.99
CA LEU A 117 25.25 -15.88 22.06
C LEU A 117 26.44 -16.33 22.91
N SER A 118 26.20 -17.16 23.93
CA SER A 118 27.26 -17.76 24.74
C SER A 118 27.94 -18.97 24.09
N GLY A 119 27.51 -19.39 22.90
CA GLY A 119 28.06 -20.55 22.18
C GLY A 119 27.67 -21.90 22.79
N LYS A 120 26.64 -21.94 23.65
CA LYS A 120 26.09 -23.20 24.20
C LYS A 120 25.18 -23.92 23.21
N MET A 121 24.73 -23.23 22.18
CA MET A 121 23.87 -23.75 21.11
C MET A 121 24.45 -23.38 19.75
N ASP A 122 24.61 -24.39 18.90
CA ASP A 122 25.12 -24.20 17.54
C ASP A 122 24.06 -23.61 16.61
N GLU A 123 24.50 -22.84 15.62
CA GLU A 123 23.64 -22.24 14.58
C GLU A 123 22.80 -23.29 13.86
N LYS A 124 23.41 -24.44 13.54
CA LYS A 124 22.72 -25.52 12.84
C LYS A 124 21.55 -26.05 13.67
N VAL A 125 21.75 -26.24 14.98
CA VAL A 125 20.75 -26.77 15.90
C VAL A 125 19.60 -25.78 16.06
N LEU A 126 19.92 -24.48 16.22
CA LEU A 126 18.91 -23.41 16.25
C LEU A 126 18.04 -23.42 15.00
N LYS A 127 18.68 -23.46 13.82
CA LYS A 127 17.99 -23.49 12.53
C LYS A 127 17.15 -24.75 12.34
N ASP A 128 17.64 -25.92 12.74
CA ASP A 128 16.93 -27.19 12.61
C ASP A 128 15.63 -27.19 13.45
N VAL A 129 15.66 -26.61 14.67
CA VAL A 129 14.45 -26.44 15.48
C VAL A 129 13.48 -25.44 14.84
N ILE A 130 13.97 -24.30 14.34
CA ILE A 130 13.13 -23.32 13.63
C ILE A 130 12.44 -23.97 12.43
N ILE A 131 13.18 -24.74 11.61
CA ILE A 131 12.63 -25.44 10.44
C ILE A 131 11.51 -26.38 10.87
N LYS A 132 11.74 -27.18 11.92
CA LYS A 132 10.73 -28.12 12.43
C LYS A 132 9.46 -27.39 12.88
N GLU A 133 9.60 -26.37 13.72
CA GLU A 133 8.45 -25.66 14.30
C GLU A 133 7.70 -24.82 13.26
N VAL A 134 8.41 -24.14 12.36
CA VAL A 134 7.77 -23.39 11.26
C VAL A 134 7.00 -24.33 10.34
N ASN A 135 7.57 -25.49 10.00
CA ASN A 135 6.84 -26.47 9.19
C ASN A 135 5.55 -26.98 9.86
N GLN A 136 5.57 -27.18 11.18
CA GLN A 136 4.36 -27.54 11.92
C GLN A 136 3.31 -26.43 11.88
N LEU A 137 3.72 -25.16 11.95
CA LEU A 137 2.81 -24.02 11.85
C LEU A 137 2.20 -23.85 10.46
N LEU A 138 2.93 -24.21 9.40
CA LEU A 138 2.47 -24.13 8.02
C LEU A 138 1.59 -25.31 7.60
N GLU A 139 1.67 -26.45 8.29
CA GLU A 139 0.97 -27.66 7.90
C GLU A 139 -0.56 -27.53 7.77
N PRO A 140 -1.28 -26.86 8.70
CA PRO A 140 -2.72 -26.65 8.55
C PRO A 140 -3.08 -25.85 7.28
N VAL A 141 -2.21 -24.91 6.88
CA VAL A 141 -2.41 -24.12 5.66
C VAL A 141 -2.18 -24.99 4.42
N ARG A 142 -1.14 -25.83 4.42
CA ARG A 142 -0.87 -26.79 3.33
C ARG A 142 -2.01 -27.78 3.19
N GLU A 143 -2.52 -28.31 4.29
CA GLU A 143 -3.70 -29.20 4.29
C GLU A 143 -4.93 -28.52 3.69
N HIS A 144 -5.19 -27.26 4.05
CA HIS A 144 -6.30 -26.50 3.47
C HIS A 144 -6.18 -26.39 1.94
N PHE A 145 -5.00 -26.04 1.42
CA PHE A 145 -4.78 -25.95 -0.02
C PHE A 145 -4.76 -27.31 -0.75
N ARG A 146 -4.49 -28.42 -0.04
CA ARG A 146 -4.56 -29.78 -0.63
C ARG A 146 -5.99 -30.32 -0.68
N ASN A 147 -6.77 -30.08 0.36
CA ASN A 147 -8.07 -30.71 0.57
C ASN A 147 -9.25 -29.87 0.02
N ASP A 148 -9.10 -28.55 -0.10
CA ASP A 148 -10.11 -27.66 -0.66
C ASP A 148 -9.85 -27.37 -2.16
N PRO A 149 -10.71 -27.83 -3.08
CA PRO A 149 -10.56 -27.58 -4.51
C PRO A 149 -10.52 -26.08 -4.87
N THR A 150 -11.30 -25.25 -4.18
CA THR A 150 -11.40 -23.81 -4.46
C THR A 150 -10.11 -23.10 -4.07
N ALA A 151 -9.59 -23.42 -2.88
CA ALA A 151 -8.33 -22.86 -2.38
C ALA A 151 -7.16 -23.27 -3.30
N ARG A 152 -7.12 -24.53 -3.72
CA ARG A 152 -6.11 -25.05 -4.65
C ARG A 152 -6.09 -24.31 -5.98
N ASP A 153 -7.27 -24.08 -6.56
CA ASP A 153 -7.40 -23.36 -7.83
C ASP A 153 -6.98 -21.89 -7.70
N LEU A 154 -7.25 -21.27 -6.55
CA LEU A 154 -6.79 -19.91 -6.24
C LEU A 154 -5.26 -19.85 -6.13
N LEU A 155 -4.65 -20.79 -5.42
CA LEU A 155 -3.19 -20.88 -5.31
C LEU A 155 -2.54 -21.09 -6.67
N ALA A 156 -3.11 -21.94 -7.53
CA ALA A 156 -2.62 -22.17 -8.89
C ALA A 156 -2.61 -20.88 -9.74
N LYS A 157 -3.67 -20.06 -9.65
CA LYS A 157 -3.75 -18.76 -10.34
C LYS A 157 -2.71 -17.77 -9.82
N ILE A 158 -2.50 -17.70 -8.50
CA ILE A 158 -1.50 -16.83 -7.90
C ILE A 158 -0.09 -17.24 -8.33
N THR A 159 0.23 -18.54 -8.29
CA THR A 159 1.51 -19.07 -8.72
C THR A 159 1.75 -18.82 -10.21
N GLN A 160 0.71 -18.88 -11.04
CA GLN A 160 0.81 -18.49 -12.45
C GLN A 160 1.26 -17.02 -12.58
N TRP A 161 0.67 -16.10 -11.82
CA TRP A 161 1.03 -14.67 -11.86
C TRP A 161 2.43 -14.36 -11.35
N LYS A 162 2.99 -15.20 -10.47
CA LYS A 162 4.38 -15.06 -9.99
C LYS A 162 5.43 -15.44 -11.05
N LYS A 163 5.05 -16.12 -12.14
CA LYS A 163 6.01 -16.49 -13.20
C LYS A 163 6.44 -15.24 -13.96
N GLU A 164 7.74 -14.98 -14.00
CA GLU A 164 8.34 -13.83 -14.71
C GLU A 164 7.98 -13.78 -16.20
N ASN A 165 7.62 -14.94 -16.79
CA ASN A 165 7.19 -15.08 -18.18
C ASN A 165 5.67 -14.97 -18.37
N LEU A 166 4.93 -14.37 -17.43
CA LEU A 166 3.49 -14.18 -17.58
C LEU A 166 3.22 -13.23 -18.77
N THR A 167 2.80 -13.83 -19.88
CA THR A 167 2.22 -13.09 -20.99
C THR A 167 0.78 -12.72 -20.61
N ALA A 168 0.46 -11.43 -20.66
CA ALA A 168 -0.89 -10.97 -20.39
C ALA A 168 -1.88 -11.68 -21.34
N PRO A 169 -3.04 -12.15 -20.85
CA PRO A 169 -4.02 -12.80 -21.71
C PRO A 169 -4.39 -11.90 -22.90
N PRO A 170 -4.55 -12.46 -24.11
CA PRO A 170 -5.05 -11.70 -25.25
C PRO A 170 -6.41 -11.09 -24.90
N GLY A 171 -6.52 -9.77 -24.97
CA GLY A 171 -7.72 -9.01 -24.57
C GLY A 171 -7.56 -8.15 -23.31
N VAL A 172 -6.49 -8.33 -22.52
CA VAL A 172 -6.14 -7.40 -21.44
C VAL A 172 -5.43 -6.20 -22.05
N ALA A 173 -6.20 -5.23 -22.52
CA ALA A 173 -5.68 -3.90 -22.78
C ALA A 173 -5.39 -3.21 -21.44
N ARG A 174 -4.23 -2.55 -21.32
CA ARG A 174 -4.08 -1.47 -20.33
C ARG A 174 -5.31 -0.57 -20.47
N HIS A 175 -5.91 -0.11 -19.36
CA HIS A 175 -6.90 0.98 -19.39
C HIS A 175 -6.24 2.25 -19.95
N VAL A 176 -6.00 2.27 -21.25
CA VAL A 176 -5.92 3.49 -22.03
C VAL A 176 -7.37 3.90 -22.17
N ALA A 177 -7.68 5.12 -21.74
CA ALA A 177 -9.02 5.69 -21.74
C ALA A 177 -9.86 5.15 -22.90
N THR A 178 -10.95 4.49 -22.52
CA THR A 178 -11.94 3.85 -23.39
C THR A 178 -12.23 4.70 -24.62
N GLN A 179 -12.42 4.04 -25.76
CA GLN A 179 -13.07 4.65 -26.92
C GLN A 179 -14.29 5.45 -26.45
N VAL A 180 -14.41 6.69 -26.91
CA VAL A 180 -15.49 7.61 -26.54
C VAL A 180 -16.83 6.95 -26.89
N VAL A 181 -17.47 6.33 -25.90
CA VAL A 181 -18.83 5.81 -26.07
C VAL A 181 -19.79 6.98 -25.92
N GLY A 182 -20.45 7.38 -27.01
CA GLY A 182 -21.76 8.02 -26.89
C GLY A 182 -21.90 9.51 -27.19
N SER A 183 -21.07 10.14 -28.01
CA SER A 183 -21.49 11.40 -28.65
C SER A 183 -20.96 11.51 -30.07
N LYS A 184 -21.86 11.55 -31.06
CA LYS A 184 -21.50 11.92 -32.45
C LYS A 184 -21.16 13.41 -32.59
N ASN A 185 -21.55 14.23 -31.61
CA ASN A 185 -21.31 15.66 -31.64
C ASN A 185 -20.01 15.99 -30.89
N PRO A 186 -19.14 16.85 -31.45
CA PRO A 186 -17.96 17.33 -30.75
C PRO A 186 -18.39 18.06 -29.47
N VAL A 187 -17.67 17.85 -28.38
CA VAL A 187 -17.91 18.54 -27.10
C VAL A 187 -16.83 19.59 -26.92
N PHE A 188 -17.22 20.83 -26.64
CA PHE A 188 -16.31 21.92 -26.33
C PHE A 188 -16.38 22.23 -24.84
N VAL A 189 -15.31 21.91 -24.11
CA VAL A 189 -15.27 22.04 -22.65
C VAL A 189 -14.54 23.32 -22.26
N VAL A 190 -15.15 24.11 -21.39
CA VAL A 190 -14.54 25.26 -20.72
C VAL A 190 -14.51 25.00 -19.23
N PHE A 191 -13.32 25.07 -18.63
CA PHE A 191 -13.18 25.02 -17.18
C PHE A 191 -13.40 26.42 -16.58
N ALA A 192 -14.29 26.47 -15.58
CA ALA A 192 -14.54 27.67 -14.82
C ALA A 192 -13.28 28.10 -14.06
N PRO A 193 -13.10 29.40 -13.77
CA PRO A 193 -11.99 29.86 -12.93
C PRO A 193 -12.07 29.23 -11.54
N ARG A 194 -10.91 29.09 -10.89
CA ARG A 194 -10.85 28.65 -9.50
C ARG A 194 -11.57 29.65 -8.57
N PRO A 195 -12.32 29.18 -7.57
CA PRO A 195 -13.01 30.05 -6.63
C PRO A 195 -12.05 30.93 -5.85
N THR A 196 -12.43 32.20 -5.72
CA THR A 196 -11.78 33.19 -4.87
C THR A 196 -12.84 33.89 -4.03
N GLU A 197 -12.44 34.75 -3.09
CA GLU A 197 -13.37 35.51 -2.25
C GLU A 197 -14.22 36.52 -3.05
N GLN A 198 -13.83 36.80 -4.31
CA GLN A 198 -14.47 37.81 -5.14
C GLN A 198 -14.70 37.28 -6.55
N VAL A 199 -15.94 37.41 -7.05
CA VAL A 199 -16.24 37.16 -8.46
C VAL A 199 -15.93 38.40 -9.27
N GLN A 200 -14.78 38.43 -9.93
CA GLN A 200 -14.39 39.54 -10.78
C GLN A 200 -15.13 39.48 -12.12
N LEU A 201 -15.65 40.62 -12.60
CA LEU A 201 -16.31 40.73 -13.91
C LEU A 201 -15.41 40.21 -15.04
N GLY A 202 -14.10 40.44 -14.96
CA GLY A 202 -13.12 39.92 -15.92
C GLY A 202 -13.12 38.39 -16.03
N ALA A 203 -13.34 37.68 -14.92
CA ALA A 203 -13.44 36.23 -14.91
C ALA A 203 -14.72 35.74 -15.61
N VAL A 204 -15.85 36.43 -15.37
CA VAL A 204 -17.14 36.18 -16.05
C VAL A 204 -16.99 36.40 -17.56
N LEU A 205 -16.45 37.54 -17.97
CA LEU A 205 -16.23 37.87 -19.38
C LEU A 205 -15.24 36.92 -20.05
N GLY A 206 -14.20 36.48 -19.33
CA GLY A 206 -13.22 35.50 -19.80
C GLY A 206 -13.83 34.12 -20.05
N VAL A 207 -14.77 33.68 -19.21
CA VAL A 207 -15.54 32.45 -19.44
C VAL A 207 -16.45 32.59 -20.66
N LEU A 208 -17.19 33.70 -20.78
CA LEU A 208 -18.05 33.96 -21.96
C LEU A 208 -17.24 34.00 -23.26
N ARG A 209 -16.07 34.66 -23.25
CA ARG A 209 -15.18 34.72 -24.42
C ARG A 209 -14.76 33.32 -24.86
N ARG A 210 -14.42 32.43 -23.91
CA ARG A 210 -14.05 31.04 -24.20
C ARG A 210 -15.25 30.24 -24.71
N LEU A 211 -16.42 30.36 -24.08
CA LEU A 211 -17.64 29.67 -24.53
C LEU A 211 -18.06 30.08 -25.95
N ARG A 212 -17.88 31.35 -26.34
CA ARG A 212 -18.15 31.84 -27.71
C ARG A 212 -17.21 31.27 -28.77
N GLN A 213 -16.09 30.67 -28.38
CA GLN A 213 -15.16 30.00 -29.30
C GLN A 213 -15.58 28.56 -29.61
N ALA A 214 -16.68 28.07 -29.01
CA ALA A 214 -17.21 26.75 -29.30
C ALA A 214 -17.55 26.61 -30.80
N PRO A 215 -17.04 25.57 -31.49
CA PRO A 215 -17.37 25.31 -32.88
C PRO A 215 -18.88 25.13 -33.10
N LYS A 216 -19.40 25.57 -34.25
CA LYS A 216 -20.81 25.36 -34.61
C LYS A 216 -21.14 23.86 -34.65
N GLY A 217 -22.22 23.46 -33.99
CA GLY A 217 -22.62 22.05 -33.86
C GLY A 217 -21.92 21.28 -32.74
N SER A 218 -21.07 21.94 -31.94
CA SER A 218 -20.52 21.36 -30.72
C SER A 218 -21.43 21.58 -29.51
N LEU A 219 -21.42 20.63 -28.57
CA LEU A 219 -22.03 20.81 -27.26
C LEU A 219 -21.06 21.61 -26.38
N ALA A 220 -21.44 22.82 -25.99
CA ALA A 220 -20.65 23.63 -25.07
C ALA A 220 -20.92 23.22 -23.61
N VAL A 221 -19.87 22.82 -22.90
CA VAL A 221 -19.93 22.39 -21.51
C VAL A 221 -19.06 23.30 -20.65
N LEU A 222 -19.63 23.86 -19.59
CA LEU A 222 -18.90 24.59 -18.56
C LEU A 222 -18.72 23.67 -17.36
N VAL A 223 -17.47 23.30 -17.05
CA VAL A 223 -17.15 22.49 -15.87
C VAL A 223 -16.84 23.42 -14.70
N LEU A 224 -17.59 23.26 -13.62
CA LEU A 224 -17.38 23.90 -12.34
C LEU A 224 -16.54 22.95 -11.49
N GLU A 225 -15.29 23.33 -11.25
CA GLU A 225 -14.27 22.48 -10.62
C GLU A 225 -14.41 22.47 -9.09
N ASP A 226 -15.58 22.17 -8.54
CA ASP A 226 -15.86 22.24 -7.09
C ASP A 226 -15.00 21.27 -6.27
N TRP A 227 -14.87 20.01 -6.69
CA TRP A 227 -13.97 19.05 -6.03
C TRP A 227 -12.51 19.46 -6.12
N SER A 228 -12.03 19.85 -7.31
CA SER A 228 -10.63 20.28 -7.48
C SER A 228 -10.35 21.57 -6.72
N ALA A 229 -11.30 22.50 -6.66
CA ALA A 229 -11.20 23.71 -5.86
C ALA A 229 -11.11 23.39 -4.36
N MET A 230 -11.90 22.44 -3.89
CA MET A 230 -11.89 21.99 -2.49
C MET A 230 -10.56 21.35 -2.12
N THR A 231 -10.04 20.43 -2.95
CA THR A 231 -8.77 19.74 -2.69
C THR A 231 -7.57 20.67 -2.77
N LEU A 232 -7.64 21.71 -3.61
CA LEU A 232 -6.61 22.74 -3.72
C LEU A 232 -6.74 23.86 -2.66
N GLY A 233 -7.70 23.75 -1.73
CA GLY A 233 -7.88 24.72 -0.65
C GLY A 233 -8.39 26.10 -1.11
N SER A 234 -9.02 26.18 -2.28
CA SER A 234 -9.62 27.42 -2.77
C SER A 234 -10.71 27.90 -1.82
N VAL A 235 -10.74 29.21 -1.51
CA VAL A 235 -11.63 29.81 -0.50
C VAL A 235 -11.67 29.02 0.82
N GLY A 236 -10.48 28.58 1.28
CA GLY A 236 -10.33 27.81 2.51
C GLY A 236 -10.82 26.36 2.43
N GLY A 237 -11.08 25.85 1.21
CA GLY A 237 -11.63 24.52 0.99
C GLY A 237 -13.07 24.37 1.49
N ASN A 238 -13.78 25.47 1.72
CA ASN A 238 -15.15 25.44 2.24
C ASN A 238 -16.16 25.18 1.10
N PRO A 239 -16.92 24.05 1.12
CA PRO A 239 -17.86 23.72 0.05
C PRO A 239 -18.94 24.78 -0.18
N ALA A 240 -19.40 25.46 0.89
CA ALA A 240 -20.41 26.50 0.78
C ALA A 240 -19.87 27.75 0.08
N CYS A 241 -18.63 28.15 0.39
CA CYS A 241 -17.96 29.28 -0.28
C CYS A 241 -17.68 28.97 -1.76
N ILE A 242 -17.21 27.75 -2.05
CA ILE A 242 -16.97 27.26 -3.42
C ILE A 242 -18.27 27.29 -4.24
N LYS A 243 -19.34 26.74 -3.67
CA LYS A 243 -20.66 26.75 -4.28
C LYS A 243 -21.16 28.18 -4.52
N GLY A 244 -21.05 29.05 -3.52
CA GLY A 244 -21.46 30.46 -3.63
C GLY A 244 -20.72 31.22 -4.72
N PHE A 245 -19.40 31.01 -4.86
CA PHE A 245 -18.62 31.59 -5.95
C PHE A 245 -19.16 31.15 -7.33
N TYR A 246 -19.40 29.85 -7.52
CA TYR A 246 -19.88 29.34 -8.81
C TYR A 246 -21.33 29.74 -9.11
N GLU A 247 -22.19 29.84 -8.11
CA GLU A 247 -23.55 30.37 -8.27
C GLU A 247 -23.52 31.84 -8.73
N LEU A 248 -22.67 32.67 -8.11
CA LEU A 248 -22.47 34.06 -8.52
C LEU A 248 -21.86 34.18 -9.93
N LEU A 249 -20.89 33.32 -10.25
CA LEU A 249 -20.32 33.24 -11.60
C LEU A 249 -21.42 32.89 -12.63
N LEU A 250 -22.19 31.82 -12.39
CA LEU A 250 -23.29 31.41 -13.27
C LEU A 250 -24.35 32.49 -13.41
N PHE A 251 -24.69 33.19 -12.33
CA PHE A 251 -25.60 34.33 -12.36
C PHE A 251 -25.08 35.44 -13.29
N GLY A 252 -23.81 35.81 -13.15
CA GLY A 252 -23.16 36.79 -14.04
C GLY A 252 -23.16 36.36 -15.50
N LEU A 253 -22.86 35.09 -15.79
CA LEU A 253 -22.88 34.54 -17.15
C LEU A 253 -24.28 34.60 -17.77
N ARG A 254 -25.31 34.19 -17.04
CA ARG A 254 -26.72 34.20 -17.49
C ARG A 254 -27.25 35.62 -17.69
N SER A 255 -26.80 36.57 -16.87
CA SER A 255 -27.23 37.97 -16.95
C SER A 255 -26.62 38.68 -18.15
N LEU A 256 -25.34 38.43 -18.45
CA LEU A 256 -24.61 39.11 -19.52
C LEU A 256 -24.77 38.46 -20.89
N ALA A 257 -25.10 37.17 -20.96
CA ALA A 257 -25.28 36.44 -22.20
C ALA A 257 -26.37 35.35 -22.09
N PRO A 258 -27.64 35.74 -21.90
CA PRO A 258 -28.74 34.79 -21.65
C PRO A 258 -28.94 33.78 -22.78
N GLU A 259 -28.87 34.22 -24.04
CA GLU A 259 -29.06 33.32 -25.20
C GLU A 259 -27.94 32.29 -25.32
N LEU A 260 -26.68 32.69 -25.13
CA LEU A 260 -25.54 31.77 -25.15
C LEU A 260 -25.65 30.75 -24.00
N MET A 261 -26.02 31.20 -22.80
CA MET A 261 -26.11 30.33 -21.63
C MET A 261 -27.29 29.35 -21.67
N LYS A 262 -28.28 29.53 -22.56
CA LYS A 262 -29.31 28.51 -22.84
C LYS A 262 -28.74 27.29 -23.55
N GLU A 263 -27.68 27.48 -24.35
CA GLU A 263 -27.03 26.43 -25.13
C GLU A 263 -25.87 25.74 -24.37
N VAL A 264 -25.43 26.32 -23.24
CA VAL A 264 -24.32 25.82 -22.43
C VAL A 264 -24.83 24.93 -21.30
N THR A 265 -24.27 23.72 -21.20
CA THR A 265 -24.52 22.83 -20.06
C THR A 265 -23.48 23.06 -18.97
N ALA A 266 -23.89 23.51 -17.78
CA ALA A 266 -23.02 23.64 -16.63
C ALA A 266 -22.99 22.33 -15.83
N LEU A 267 -21.81 21.76 -15.62
CA LEU A 267 -21.58 20.53 -14.86
C LEU A 267 -20.74 20.82 -13.63
N TRP A 268 -21.16 20.29 -12.49
CA TRP A 268 -20.35 20.22 -11.27
C TRP A 268 -19.50 18.94 -11.33
N GLN A 269 -18.29 18.98 -10.78
CA GLN A 269 -17.35 17.85 -10.83
C GLN A 269 -17.75 16.73 -9.87
#